data_AF-A7TX89-F1
#
_entry.id   AF-A7TX89-F1
#
_cell.length_a   1.000
_cell.length_b   1.000
_cell.length_c   1.000
_cell.angle_alpha   90.00
_cell.angle_beta   90.00
_cell.angle_gamma   90.00
#
_symmetry.space_group_name_H-M   'P 1'
#
loop_
_entity.id
_entity.type
_entity.pdbx_description
1 polymer ?
#
loop_
_entity_poly.entity_id
_entity_poly.type
_entity_poly.pdbx_seq_one_letter_code
_entity_poly.pdbx_strand_id
1 'polypeptide(L)'
;MENIPKDIYTEPEPAVDTLANLGPLTGMAGIWVGTHGLDVNPKPNGPEKQAFIEHMELQPIDAQTNGPQLFYGLRYHTRIVKPDDVETFHDQVGYWLWEPATGTVIQTLSIPRGQAAMAVGRAEADARTFRLEAVRGSETNGIVSNPFLEYAFRTKSYIITVAINVDGTWSYEQDTVLIIPGQAEPFHHTDRNTLRKVGEPTPNPTAQAAATKLRKS
;
A
#
# COMPACT_ATOMS: atom_id res chain seq x y z
N MET A 1 7.48 6.51 -22.19
CA MET A 1 8.04 7.76 -21.63
C MET A 1 7.67 8.94 -22.51
N GLU A 2 6.39 9.11 -22.82
CA GLU A 2 5.92 10.30 -23.53
C GLU A 2 5.25 11.20 -22.49
N ASN A 3 5.64 12.47 -22.48
CA ASN A 3 5.26 13.53 -21.52
C ASN A 3 6.05 13.64 -20.19
N ILE A 4 7.34 13.33 -20.18
CA ILE A 4 8.21 13.86 -19.11
C ILE A 4 8.50 15.34 -19.45
N PRO A 5 8.16 16.31 -18.58
CA PRO A 5 8.49 17.71 -18.80
C PRO A 5 9.99 17.89 -19.04
N LYS A 6 10.37 18.74 -20.01
CA LYS A 6 11.79 19.05 -20.24
C LYS A 6 12.42 19.76 -19.04
N ASP A 7 11.62 20.51 -18.31
CA ASP A 7 12.00 21.09 -17.03
C ASP A 7 11.76 20.08 -15.90
N ILE A 8 12.84 19.59 -15.32
CA ILE A 8 12.83 18.59 -14.24
C ILE A 8 12.98 19.22 -12.85
N TYR A 9 13.00 20.55 -12.74
CA TYR A 9 13.27 21.26 -11.49
C TYR A 9 12.10 22.09 -10.99
N THR A 10 11.26 22.63 -11.87
CA THR A 10 10.11 23.45 -11.43
C THR A 10 9.08 22.61 -10.69
N GLU A 11 8.81 22.99 -9.44
CA GLU A 11 7.82 22.35 -8.58
C GLU A 11 6.45 23.03 -8.68
N PRO A 12 5.35 22.26 -8.72
CA PRO A 12 4.00 22.83 -8.62
C PRO A 12 3.70 23.26 -7.18
N GLU A 13 2.84 24.25 -7.01
CA GLU A 13 2.30 24.60 -5.69
C GLU A 13 1.24 23.56 -5.29
N PRO A 14 1.45 22.78 -4.21
CA PRO A 14 0.50 21.75 -3.80
C PRO A 14 -0.71 22.32 -3.09
N ALA A 15 -1.84 21.60 -3.15
CA ALA A 15 -2.97 21.88 -2.28
C ALA A 15 -2.60 21.57 -0.82
N VAL A 16 -2.98 22.49 0.08
CA VAL A 16 -2.69 22.37 1.52
C VAL A 16 -3.43 21.19 2.16
N ASP A 17 -4.67 20.93 1.74
CA ASP A 17 -5.48 19.82 2.23
C ASP A 17 -5.27 18.59 1.36
N THR A 18 -4.47 17.65 1.86
CA THR A 18 -4.17 16.41 1.13
C THR A 18 -5.39 15.50 1.04
N LEU A 19 -6.27 15.47 2.06
CA LEU A 19 -7.44 14.57 2.06
C LEU A 19 -8.39 14.85 0.89
N ALA A 20 -8.51 16.11 0.48
CA ALA A 20 -9.31 16.51 -0.67
C ALA A 20 -8.70 16.12 -2.03
N ASN A 21 -7.46 15.64 -2.06
CA ASN A 21 -6.66 15.43 -3.26
C ASN A 21 -6.07 14.00 -3.35
N LEU A 22 -6.67 13.01 -2.71
CA LEU A 22 -6.16 11.63 -2.70
C LEU A 22 -6.60 10.78 -3.91
N GLY A 23 -7.48 11.31 -4.77
CA GLY A 23 -8.01 10.59 -5.94
C GLY A 23 -8.58 9.21 -5.54
N PRO A 24 -8.12 8.10 -6.15
CA PRO A 24 -8.64 6.76 -5.86
C PRO A 24 -8.33 6.29 -4.42
N LEU A 25 -7.39 6.93 -3.72
CA LEU A 25 -7.02 6.59 -2.35
C LEU A 25 -7.92 7.25 -1.30
N THR A 26 -8.84 8.14 -1.70
CA THR A 26 -9.70 8.90 -0.77
C THR A 26 -10.48 7.98 0.17
N GLY A 27 -11.03 6.88 -0.36
CA GLY A 27 -11.80 5.91 0.42
C GLY A 27 -10.97 5.09 1.43
N MET A 28 -9.64 5.15 1.37
CA MET A 28 -8.73 4.40 2.23
C MET A 28 -8.26 5.21 3.44
N ALA A 29 -8.36 6.54 3.44
CA ALA A 29 -7.88 7.36 4.55
C ALA A 29 -8.67 7.05 5.85
N GLY A 30 -7.96 6.68 6.92
CA GLY A 30 -8.57 6.36 8.23
C GLY A 30 -7.86 5.26 9.01
N ILE A 31 -8.50 4.83 10.09
CA ILE A 31 -8.09 3.72 10.95
C ILE A 31 -9.06 2.57 10.70
N TRP A 32 -8.53 1.36 10.50
CA TRP A 32 -9.26 0.23 9.95
C TRP A 32 -9.02 -1.06 10.74
N VAL A 33 -10.04 -1.92 10.75
CA VAL A 33 -9.97 -3.29 11.26
C VAL A 33 -10.59 -4.26 10.27
N GLY A 34 -9.94 -5.40 10.06
CA GLY A 34 -10.47 -6.54 9.30
C GLY A 34 -10.36 -7.82 10.12
N THR A 35 -11.48 -8.51 10.34
CA THR A 35 -11.56 -9.68 11.23
C THR A 35 -11.73 -11.00 10.48
N HIS A 36 -11.74 -10.97 9.15
CA HIS A 36 -12.00 -12.12 8.28
C HIS A 36 -10.92 -12.29 7.20
N GLY A 37 -9.68 -11.87 7.51
CA GLY A 37 -8.55 -12.05 6.62
C GLY A 37 -8.23 -13.52 6.42
N LEU A 38 -7.81 -13.89 5.20
CA LEU A 38 -7.42 -15.26 4.87
C LEU A 38 -6.10 -15.25 4.09
N ASP A 39 -5.09 -15.91 4.67
CA ASP A 39 -3.79 -16.20 4.10
C ASP A 39 -3.76 -17.66 3.57
N VAL A 40 -3.16 -17.86 2.39
CA VAL A 40 -2.72 -19.16 1.88
C VAL A 40 -1.19 -19.19 1.77
N ASN A 41 -0.52 -19.97 2.61
CA ASN A 41 0.94 -19.96 2.75
C ASN A 41 1.60 -21.33 2.56
N PRO A 42 2.90 -21.38 2.18
CA PRO A 42 3.57 -22.65 1.91
C PRO A 42 3.97 -23.38 3.20
N LYS A 43 3.74 -24.70 3.24
CA LYS A 43 4.18 -25.59 4.32
C LYS A 43 4.73 -26.91 3.76
N PRO A 44 5.50 -27.68 4.55
CA PRO A 44 6.09 -28.94 4.09
C PRO A 44 5.07 -29.96 3.54
N ASN A 45 3.84 -29.99 4.06
CA ASN A 45 2.79 -30.95 3.69
C ASN A 45 1.76 -30.37 2.69
N GLY A 46 2.02 -29.21 2.08
CA GLY A 46 1.11 -28.53 1.17
C GLY A 46 0.67 -27.14 1.67
N PRO A 47 -0.13 -26.38 0.90
CA PRO A 47 -0.61 -25.07 1.32
C PRO A 47 -1.51 -25.16 2.56
N GLU A 48 -1.32 -24.25 3.52
CA GLU A 48 -2.22 -24.09 4.66
C GLU A 48 -3.04 -22.81 4.51
N LYS A 49 -4.23 -22.80 5.11
CA LYS A 49 -5.10 -21.63 5.22
C LYS A 49 -5.01 -21.08 6.63
N GLN A 50 -4.70 -19.80 6.77
CA GLN A 50 -4.59 -19.12 8.06
C GLN A 50 -5.52 -17.91 8.09
N ALA A 51 -6.50 -17.94 9.00
CA ALA A 51 -7.30 -16.75 9.29
C ALA A 51 -6.45 -15.73 10.06
N PHE A 52 -6.71 -14.44 9.84
CA PHE A 52 -6.01 -13.37 10.54
C PHE A 52 -6.91 -12.16 10.84
N ILE A 53 -6.52 -11.39 11.86
CA ILE A 53 -7.10 -10.10 12.21
C ILE A 53 -6.08 -9.01 11.88
N GLU A 54 -6.53 -7.99 11.18
CA GLU A 54 -5.71 -6.89 10.70
C GLU A 54 -6.16 -5.58 11.33
N HIS A 55 -5.20 -4.80 11.79
CA HIS A 55 -5.34 -3.39 12.12
C HIS A 55 -4.48 -2.58 11.17
N MET A 56 -5.06 -1.56 10.54
CA MET A 56 -4.35 -0.69 9.61
C MET A 56 -4.67 0.77 9.90
N GLU A 57 -3.64 1.61 9.91
CA GLU A 57 -3.78 3.06 10.01
C GLU A 57 -3.21 3.71 8.74
N LEU A 58 -4.01 4.53 8.08
CA LEU A 58 -3.73 5.20 6.81
C LEU A 58 -3.94 6.72 6.99
N GLN A 59 -2.85 7.45 7.22
CA GLN A 59 -2.87 8.88 7.54
C GLN A 59 -2.31 9.72 6.39
N PRO A 60 -2.94 10.86 6.02
CA PRO A 60 -2.43 11.71 4.96
C PRO A 60 -1.05 12.28 5.32
N ILE A 61 -0.17 12.31 4.33
CA ILE A 61 1.10 13.06 4.40
C ILE A 61 0.89 14.46 3.85
N ASP A 62 1.84 15.37 4.08
CA ASP A 62 1.90 16.58 3.25
C ASP A 62 2.28 16.18 1.81
N ALA A 63 1.72 16.88 0.83
CA ALA A 63 2.02 16.62 -0.57
C ALA A 63 3.53 16.67 -0.85
N GLN A 64 4.01 15.82 -1.75
CA GLN A 64 5.42 15.68 -2.08
C GLN A 64 5.67 16.12 -3.52
N THR A 65 6.56 17.10 -3.70
CA THR A 65 7.03 17.56 -5.01
C THR A 65 8.39 16.95 -5.33
N ASN A 66 8.60 16.56 -6.59
CA ASN A 66 9.90 16.08 -7.10
C ASN A 66 10.12 16.68 -8.48
N GLY A 67 10.61 17.92 -8.52
CA GLY A 67 10.51 18.73 -9.73
C GLY A 67 9.03 18.84 -10.15
N PRO A 68 8.68 18.57 -11.42
CA PRO A 68 7.30 18.74 -11.89
C PRO A 68 6.32 17.68 -11.36
N GLN A 69 6.80 16.62 -10.73
CA GLN A 69 5.97 15.58 -10.15
C GLN A 69 5.34 16.02 -8.82
N LEU A 70 4.09 15.64 -8.62
CA LEU A 70 3.33 15.90 -7.40
C LEU A 70 2.62 14.64 -6.93
N PHE A 71 2.89 14.23 -5.69
CA PHE A 71 2.16 13.17 -5.01
C PHE A 71 1.30 13.70 -3.87
N TYR A 72 0.07 13.21 -3.82
CA TYR A 72 -0.73 13.15 -2.59
C TYR A 72 -0.71 11.71 -2.08
N GLY A 73 -0.78 11.50 -0.77
CA GLY A 73 -0.65 10.14 -0.27
C GLY A 73 -0.98 9.92 1.18
N LEU A 74 -0.89 8.65 1.57
CA LEU A 74 -1.14 8.13 2.90
C LEU A 74 0.12 7.40 3.38
N ARG A 75 0.64 7.75 4.54
CA ARG A 75 1.55 6.86 5.28
C ARG A 75 0.70 5.77 5.95
N TYR A 76 1.22 4.55 6.02
CA TYR A 76 0.49 3.49 6.68
C TYR A 76 1.34 2.59 7.56
N HIS A 77 0.66 2.00 8.54
CA HIS A 77 1.12 0.88 9.35
C HIS A 77 0.03 -0.18 9.36
N THR A 78 0.42 -1.41 9.06
CA THR A 78 -0.41 -2.60 9.16
C THR A 78 0.18 -3.53 10.20
N ARG A 79 -0.66 -3.98 11.13
CA ARG A 79 -0.35 -5.03 12.09
C ARG A 79 -1.37 -6.14 11.99
N ILE A 80 -0.90 -7.36 11.80
CA ILE A 80 -1.72 -8.57 11.69
C ILE A 80 -1.38 -9.52 12.82
N VAL A 81 -2.42 -10.11 13.41
CA VAL A 81 -2.32 -11.18 14.42
C VAL A 81 -3.19 -12.36 13.99
N LYS A 82 -2.94 -13.54 14.56
CA LYS A 82 -3.86 -14.68 14.42
C LYS A 82 -5.03 -14.51 15.39
N PRO A 83 -6.21 -15.09 15.10
CA PRO A 83 -7.29 -15.17 16.08
C PRO A 83 -6.79 -15.80 17.39
N ASP A 84 -7.20 -15.23 18.52
CA ASP A 84 -6.84 -15.66 19.87
C ASP A 84 -5.34 -15.63 20.21
N ASP A 85 -4.53 -14.96 19.38
CA ASP A 85 -3.09 -14.78 19.58
C ASP A 85 -2.73 -13.30 19.75
N VAL A 86 -1.76 -13.02 20.61
CA VAL A 86 -1.23 -11.68 20.85
C VAL A 86 0.04 -11.41 20.04
N GLU A 87 0.71 -12.46 19.57
CA GLU A 87 1.92 -12.35 18.75
C GLU A 87 1.60 -11.67 17.41
N THR A 88 2.41 -10.68 17.05
CA THR A 88 2.33 -10.06 15.72
C THR A 88 2.77 -11.05 14.66
N PHE A 89 1.83 -11.50 13.83
CA PHE A 89 2.08 -12.43 12.73
C PHE A 89 2.71 -11.74 11.52
N HIS A 90 2.26 -10.52 11.21
CA HIS A 90 2.81 -9.67 10.15
C HIS A 90 2.78 -8.21 10.59
N ASP A 91 3.81 -7.47 10.22
CA ASP A 91 3.94 -6.04 10.45
C ASP A 91 4.48 -5.41 9.16
N GLN A 92 3.90 -4.30 8.73
CA GLN A 92 4.23 -3.67 7.47
C GLN A 92 4.03 -2.16 7.54
N VAL A 93 4.97 -1.42 6.96
CA VAL A 93 4.92 0.04 6.87
C VAL A 93 5.25 0.52 5.47
N GLY A 94 4.78 1.71 5.12
CA GLY A 94 5.15 2.38 3.88
C GLY A 94 4.21 3.52 3.53
N TYR A 95 4.05 3.75 2.22
CA TYR A 95 3.21 4.82 1.67
C TYR A 95 2.34 4.31 0.53
N TRP A 96 1.11 4.83 0.46
CA TRP A 96 0.27 4.84 -0.72
C TRP A 96 0.33 6.23 -1.34
N LEU A 97 0.74 6.34 -2.60
CA LEU A 97 0.92 7.62 -3.29
C LEU A 97 0.08 7.63 -4.56
N TRP A 98 -0.49 8.79 -4.88
CA TRP A 98 -1.22 9.05 -6.11
C TRP A 98 -0.68 10.31 -6.79
N GLU A 99 -0.36 10.19 -8.08
CA GLU A 99 0.05 11.30 -8.94
C GLU A 99 -1.11 11.70 -9.86
N PRO A 100 -1.76 12.85 -9.64
CA PRO A 100 -2.90 13.29 -10.44
C PRO A 100 -2.59 13.42 -11.93
N ALA A 101 -1.39 13.89 -12.26
CA ALA A 101 -1.00 14.21 -13.64
C ALA A 101 -0.90 12.99 -14.55
N THR A 102 -0.59 11.81 -13.98
CA THR A 102 -0.34 10.58 -14.74
C THR A 102 -1.30 9.45 -14.40
N GLY A 103 -2.09 9.61 -13.33
CA GLY A 103 -2.91 8.55 -12.74
C GLY A 103 -2.08 7.45 -12.06
N THR A 104 -0.79 7.67 -11.83
CA THR A 104 0.08 6.66 -11.20
C THR A 104 -0.28 6.47 -9.74
N VAL A 105 -0.40 5.21 -9.32
CA VAL A 105 -0.59 4.79 -7.92
C VAL A 105 0.63 3.96 -7.51
N ILE A 106 1.21 4.27 -6.36
CA ILE A 106 2.38 3.58 -5.83
C ILE A 106 2.08 3.09 -4.42
N GLN A 107 2.40 1.82 -4.14
CA GLN A 107 2.49 1.28 -2.80
C GLN A 107 3.94 0.96 -2.52
N THR A 108 4.54 1.62 -1.54
CA THR A 108 5.78 1.16 -0.92
C THR A 108 5.46 0.29 0.28
N LEU A 109 6.24 -0.77 0.49
CA LEU A 109 6.13 -1.61 1.67
C LEU A 109 7.50 -2.07 2.15
N SER A 110 7.63 -2.15 3.47
CA SER A 110 8.75 -2.76 4.17
C SER A 110 8.21 -3.61 5.30
N ILE A 111 8.77 -4.81 5.47
CA ILE A 111 8.38 -5.76 6.51
C ILE A 111 9.59 -6.09 7.39
N PRO A 112 9.42 -6.35 8.71
CA PRO A 112 10.52 -6.56 9.65
C PRO A 112 11.24 -7.91 9.46
N ARG A 113 10.98 -8.60 8.36
CA ARG A 113 11.74 -9.76 7.89
C ARG A 113 12.87 -9.34 6.95
N GLY A 114 13.16 -8.04 6.80
CA GLY A 114 14.21 -7.55 5.90
C GLY A 114 13.86 -7.71 4.42
N GLN A 115 12.63 -7.35 4.06
CA GLN A 115 12.18 -7.30 2.67
C GLN A 115 11.43 -6.00 2.42
N ALA A 116 11.63 -5.42 1.23
CA ALA A 116 10.92 -4.23 0.78
C ALA A 116 10.50 -4.38 -0.69
N ALA A 117 9.40 -3.75 -1.05
CA ALA A 117 8.89 -3.72 -2.42
C ALA A 117 8.23 -2.37 -2.74
N MET A 118 8.20 -2.03 -4.03
CA MET A 118 7.43 -0.90 -4.56
C MET A 118 6.53 -1.41 -5.67
N ALA A 119 5.24 -1.49 -5.40
CA ALA A 119 4.24 -1.86 -6.38
C ALA A 119 3.71 -0.60 -7.07
N VAL A 120 3.54 -0.65 -8.39
CA VAL A 120 3.09 0.50 -9.20
C VAL A 120 1.93 0.07 -10.07
N GLY A 121 0.95 0.96 -10.23
CA GLY A 121 -0.24 0.78 -11.03
C GLY A 121 -0.76 2.11 -11.55
N ARG A 122 -1.89 2.08 -12.25
CA ARG A 122 -2.60 3.29 -12.70
C ARG A 122 -4.08 3.22 -12.38
N ALA A 123 -4.67 4.37 -12.10
CA ALA A 123 -6.08 4.53 -11.81
C ALA A 123 -6.55 5.94 -12.14
N GLU A 124 -7.79 6.05 -12.62
CA GLU A 124 -8.50 7.33 -12.72
C GLU A 124 -8.78 7.91 -11.32
N ALA A 125 -8.98 9.22 -11.24
CA ALA A 125 -9.19 9.92 -9.97
C ALA A 125 -10.40 9.41 -9.17
N ASP A 126 -11.43 8.89 -9.85
CA ASP A 126 -12.66 8.36 -9.26
C ASP A 126 -12.73 6.81 -9.30
N ALA A 127 -11.63 6.14 -9.67
CA ALA A 127 -11.59 4.70 -9.77
C ALA A 127 -11.87 4.04 -8.40
N ARG A 128 -12.80 3.08 -8.40
CA ARG A 128 -13.11 2.25 -7.22
C ARG A 128 -12.38 0.92 -7.22
N THR A 129 -11.67 0.59 -8.28
CA THR A 129 -10.85 -0.62 -8.35
C THR A 129 -9.57 -0.31 -9.09
N PHE A 130 -8.45 -0.71 -8.51
CA PHE A 130 -7.14 -0.52 -9.11
C PHE A 130 -6.19 -1.65 -8.71
N ARG A 131 -5.17 -1.86 -9.54
CA ARG A 131 -4.20 -2.95 -9.40
C ARG A 131 -2.79 -2.41 -9.50
N LEU A 132 -1.93 -2.84 -8.58
CA LEU A 132 -0.51 -2.51 -8.56
C LEU A 132 0.31 -3.80 -8.67
N GLU A 133 1.52 -3.66 -9.22
CA GLU A 133 2.47 -4.77 -9.35
C GLU A 133 3.89 -4.32 -8.98
N ALA A 134 4.59 -5.16 -8.23
CA ALA A 134 6.03 -5.13 -8.05
C ALA A 134 6.66 -6.38 -8.69
N VAL A 135 7.79 -6.21 -9.38
CA VAL A 135 8.51 -7.26 -10.10
C VAL A 135 9.96 -7.27 -9.65
N ARG A 136 10.46 -8.45 -9.29
CA ARG A 136 11.87 -8.61 -8.94
C ARG A 136 12.79 -8.19 -10.10
N GLY A 137 13.83 -7.42 -9.76
CA GLY A 137 14.83 -6.94 -10.71
C GLY A 137 14.42 -5.68 -11.48
N SER A 138 13.20 -5.19 -11.31
CA SER A 138 12.79 -3.90 -11.85
C SER A 138 13.43 -2.74 -11.08
N GLU A 139 13.85 -1.71 -11.81
CA GLU A 139 14.38 -0.46 -11.25
C GLU A 139 13.26 0.53 -10.87
N THR A 140 12.03 0.31 -11.35
CA THR A 140 10.92 1.27 -11.22
C THR A 140 9.67 0.70 -10.54
N ASN A 141 9.65 -0.60 -10.24
CA ASN A 141 8.67 -1.27 -9.38
C ASN A 141 9.29 -2.55 -8.76
N GLY A 142 10.41 -2.39 -8.07
CA GLY A 142 11.28 -3.48 -7.64
C GLY A 142 10.92 -4.18 -6.33
N ILE A 143 11.61 -5.31 -6.07
CA ILE A 143 11.56 -6.09 -4.83
C ILE A 143 12.99 -6.41 -4.39
N VAL A 144 13.29 -6.22 -3.10
CA VAL A 144 14.58 -6.54 -2.47
C VAL A 144 14.36 -7.34 -1.18
N SER A 145 15.20 -8.35 -0.94
CA SER A 145 15.06 -9.29 0.17
C SER A 145 16.39 -9.52 0.88
N ASN A 146 16.34 -9.89 2.16
CA ASN A 146 17.50 -10.37 2.89
C ASN A 146 18.06 -11.68 2.27
N PRO A 147 19.32 -12.06 2.58
CA PRO A 147 19.96 -13.22 1.97
C PRO A 147 19.24 -14.57 2.16
N PHE A 148 18.60 -14.80 3.32
CA PHE A 148 17.88 -16.04 3.56
C PHE A 148 16.59 -16.11 2.74
N LEU A 149 15.80 -15.04 2.71
CA LEU A 149 14.60 -14.99 1.87
C LEU A 149 14.94 -15.07 0.39
N GLU A 150 16.06 -14.48 -0.03
CA GLU A 150 16.57 -14.61 -1.40
C GLU A 150 16.83 -16.06 -1.79
N TYR A 151 17.36 -16.86 -0.86
CA TYR A 151 17.66 -18.26 -1.08
C TYR A 151 16.43 -19.18 -0.94
N ALA A 152 15.67 -19.04 0.15
CA ALA A 152 14.67 -20.02 0.58
C ALA A 152 13.24 -19.70 0.13
N PHE A 153 12.89 -18.41 -0.03
CA PHE A 153 11.53 -17.94 -0.32
C PHE A 153 11.58 -16.75 -1.27
N ARG A 154 12.18 -16.95 -2.45
CA ARG A 154 12.49 -15.84 -3.36
C ARG A 154 11.21 -15.27 -3.96
N THR A 155 10.84 -14.06 -3.54
CA THR A 155 9.69 -13.32 -4.09
C THR A 155 9.95 -12.87 -5.53
N LYS A 156 9.24 -13.43 -6.50
CA LYS A 156 9.36 -13.10 -7.94
C LYS A 156 8.52 -11.88 -8.31
N SER A 157 7.28 -11.82 -7.82
CA SER A 157 6.35 -10.74 -8.07
C SER A 157 5.40 -10.59 -6.89
N TYR A 158 4.84 -9.40 -6.75
CA TYR A 158 3.77 -9.08 -5.82
C TYR A 158 2.73 -8.26 -6.55
N ILE A 159 1.47 -8.67 -6.43
CA ILE A 159 0.33 -7.99 -6.99
C ILE A 159 -0.63 -7.68 -5.85
N ILE A 160 -1.24 -6.50 -5.88
CA ILE A 160 -2.41 -6.18 -5.07
C ILE A 160 -3.50 -5.58 -5.95
N THR A 161 -4.73 -6.05 -5.76
CA THR A 161 -5.94 -5.45 -6.33
C THR A 161 -6.77 -4.90 -5.19
N VAL A 162 -7.12 -3.62 -5.25
CA VAL A 162 -7.91 -2.91 -4.23
C VAL A 162 -9.28 -2.60 -4.79
N ALA A 163 -10.31 -2.72 -3.95
CA ALA A 163 -11.69 -2.32 -4.27
C ALA A 163 -12.28 -1.44 -3.16
N ILE A 164 -12.77 -0.25 -3.51
CA ILE A 164 -13.50 0.66 -2.61
C ILE A 164 -15.00 0.36 -2.73
N ASN A 165 -15.60 -0.08 -1.63
CA ASN A 165 -16.98 -0.55 -1.59
C ASN A 165 -17.96 0.60 -1.33
N VAL A 166 -19.22 0.40 -1.74
CA VAL A 166 -20.30 1.40 -1.58
C VAL A 166 -20.61 1.68 -0.11
N ASP A 167 -20.41 0.69 0.76
CA ASP A 167 -20.68 0.79 2.21
C ASP A 167 -19.56 1.49 2.99
N GLY A 168 -18.56 2.06 2.31
CA GLY A 168 -17.42 2.74 2.93
C GLY A 168 -16.34 1.80 3.45
N THR A 169 -16.45 0.49 3.23
CA THR A 169 -15.35 -0.45 3.41
C THR A 169 -14.43 -0.45 2.20
N TRP A 170 -13.26 -1.05 2.33
CA TRP A 170 -12.47 -1.43 1.16
C TRP A 170 -11.89 -2.83 1.33
N SER A 171 -11.67 -3.49 0.21
CA SER A 171 -11.19 -4.87 0.14
C SER A 171 -9.90 -4.91 -0.66
N TYR A 172 -9.10 -5.94 -0.40
CA TYR A 172 -7.94 -6.24 -1.24
C TYR A 172 -7.79 -7.73 -1.48
N GLU A 173 -7.15 -8.06 -2.59
CA GLU A 173 -6.61 -9.38 -2.90
C GLU A 173 -5.14 -9.23 -3.31
N GLN A 174 -4.27 -10.03 -2.71
CA GLN A 174 -2.84 -10.08 -2.95
C GLN A 174 -2.44 -11.42 -3.54
N ASP A 175 -1.48 -11.40 -4.47
CA ASP A 175 -0.80 -12.59 -4.98
C ASP A 175 0.71 -12.33 -4.99
N THR A 176 1.41 -13.03 -4.11
CA THR A 176 2.86 -13.01 -3.99
C THR A 176 3.42 -14.32 -4.54
N VAL A 177 4.12 -14.25 -5.66
CA VAL A 177 4.71 -15.44 -6.29
C VAL A 177 6.08 -15.71 -5.70
N LEU A 178 6.24 -16.88 -5.08
CA LEU A 178 7.47 -17.33 -4.45
C LEU A 178 8.13 -18.45 -5.27
N ILE A 179 9.45 -18.39 -5.40
CA ILE A 179 10.25 -19.54 -5.85
C ILE A 179 10.86 -20.19 -4.61
N ILE A 180 10.49 -21.45 -4.38
CA ILE A 180 10.85 -22.21 -3.18
C ILE A 180 11.71 -23.41 -3.60
N PRO A 181 12.92 -23.59 -3.04
CA PRO A 181 13.76 -24.74 -3.34
C PRO A 181 13.01 -26.06 -3.13
N GLY A 182 13.11 -26.96 -4.11
CA GLY A 182 12.46 -28.27 -4.07
C GLY A 182 11.00 -28.29 -4.57
N GLN A 183 10.39 -27.14 -4.88
CA GLN A 183 9.09 -27.10 -5.55
C GLN A 183 9.28 -26.99 -7.07
N ALA A 184 8.49 -27.76 -7.82
CA ALA A 184 8.55 -27.77 -9.28
C ALA A 184 7.97 -26.50 -9.90
N GLU A 185 6.89 -25.98 -9.31
CA GLU A 185 6.17 -24.80 -9.78
C GLU A 185 6.31 -23.63 -8.79
N PRO A 186 6.22 -22.37 -9.26
CA PRO A 186 6.10 -21.22 -8.37
C PRO A 186 4.91 -21.35 -7.42
N PHE A 187 5.09 -20.95 -6.17
CA PHE A 187 4.04 -20.94 -5.17
C PHE A 187 3.31 -19.59 -5.17
N HIS A 188 1.98 -19.63 -5.22
CA HIS A 188 1.13 -18.44 -5.09
C HIS A 188 0.70 -18.26 -3.63
N HIS A 189 1.37 -17.34 -2.94
CA HIS A 189 0.99 -16.94 -1.59
C HIS A 189 -0.04 -15.81 -1.69
N THR A 190 -1.28 -16.11 -1.32
CA THR A 190 -2.40 -15.19 -1.53
C THR A 190 -3.02 -14.76 -0.23
N ASP A 191 -3.32 -13.47 -0.13
CA ASP A 191 -4.02 -12.87 1.00
C ASP A 191 -5.25 -12.11 0.51
N ARG A 192 -6.31 -12.09 1.31
CA ARG A 192 -7.47 -11.21 1.08
C ARG A 192 -8.09 -10.75 2.38
N ASN A 193 -8.61 -9.54 2.37
CA ASN A 193 -9.37 -9.01 3.50
C ASN A 193 -10.39 -7.95 3.06
N THR A 194 -11.32 -7.61 3.96
CA THR A 194 -12.20 -6.44 3.85
C THR A 194 -12.11 -5.66 5.16
N LEU A 195 -11.77 -4.38 5.03
CA LEU A 195 -11.46 -3.49 6.14
C LEU A 195 -12.64 -2.57 6.43
N ARG A 196 -13.01 -2.50 7.72
CA ARG A 196 -14.06 -1.61 8.23
C ARG A 196 -13.41 -0.45 8.99
N LYS A 197 -13.88 0.77 8.72
CA LYS A 197 -13.36 1.96 9.38
C LYS A 197 -13.77 1.98 10.84
N VAL A 198 -12.81 2.27 11.72
CA VAL A 198 -13.01 2.43 13.17
C VAL A 198 -12.54 3.79 13.68
N GLY A 199 -11.90 4.60 12.83
CA GLY A 199 -11.52 5.97 13.14
C GLY A 199 -11.25 6.78 11.86
N GLU A 200 -11.50 8.08 11.93
CA GLU A 200 -11.22 8.99 10.82
C GLU A 200 -9.72 9.34 10.73
N PRO A 201 -9.22 9.69 9.53
CA PRO A 201 -7.87 10.20 9.40
C PRO A 201 -7.75 11.56 10.08
N THR A 202 -6.56 11.88 10.55
CA THR A 202 -6.20 13.23 10.99
C THR A 202 -5.76 14.03 9.76
N PRO A 203 -6.15 15.32 9.61
CA PRO A 203 -5.62 16.15 8.52
C PRO A 203 -4.09 16.19 8.51
N ASN A 204 -3.48 16.36 7.33
CA ASN A 204 -2.03 16.47 7.21
C ASN A 204 -1.50 17.74 7.93
N PRO A 205 -0.21 17.77 8.35
CA PRO A 205 0.33 18.85 9.17
C PRO A 205 0.11 20.27 8.62
N THR A 206 0.30 20.49 7.32
CA THR A 206 0.08 21.81 6.71
C THR A 206 -1.39 22.24 6.73
N ALA A 207 -2.33 21.30 6.55
CA ALA A 207 -3.76 21.56 6.70
C ALA A 207 -4.15 21.96 8.13
N GLN A 208 -3.59 21.27 9.14
CA GLN A 208 -3.81 21.64 10.55
C GLN A 208 -3.29 23.05 10.86
N ALA A 209 -2.11 23.38 10.34
CA ALA A 209 -1.51 24.70 10.51
C ALA A 209 -2.36 25.81 9.87
N ALA A 210 -2.87 25.58 8.66
CA ALA A 210 -3.75 26.52 7.96
C ALA A 210 -5.07 26.74 8.72
N ALA A 211 -5.72 25.66 9.18
CA ALA A 211 -6.93 25.73 9.98
C ALA A 211 -6.72 26.50 11.30
N THR A 212 -5.56 26.34 11.93
CA THR A 212 -5.21 27.07 13.15
C THR A 212 -5.02 28.57 12.89
N LYS A 213 -4.42 28.96 11.76
CA LYS A 213 -4.27 30.37 11.38
C LYS A 213 -5.62 31.04 11.14
N LEU A 214 -6.53 30.37 10.42
CA LEU A 214 -7.89 30.87 10.16
C LEU A 214 -8.72 31.08 11.42
N ARG A 215 -8.50 30.28 12.48
CA ARG A 215 -9.19 30.45 13.76
C ARG A 215 -8.66 31.64 14.59
N LYS A 216 -7.48 32.15 14.25
CA LYS A 216 -6.81 33.25 14.97
C LYS A 216 -6.97 34.61 14.27
N SER A 217 -7.40 34.62 13.01
CA SER A 217 -7.77 35.82 12.23
C SER A 217 -9.22 36.19 12.46
#